data_AF-A0A946INP7-F1
#
_entry.id   AF-A0A946INP7-F1
#
_cell.length_a   1.000
_cell.length_b   1.000
_cell.length_c   1.000
_cell.angle_alpha   90.00
_cell.angle_beta   90.00
_cell.angle_gamma   90.00
#
_symmetry.space_group_name_H-M   'P 1'
#
loop_
_entity.id
_entity.type
_entity.pdbx_description
1 polymer ?
#
loop_
_entity_poly.entity_id
_entity_poly.type
_entity_poly.pdbx_seq_one_letter_code
_entity_poly.pdbx_strand_id
1 'polypeptide(L)'
;LLLCVPLIGLGQTEYVKEYYENGKLLCEGTYMNGQKTGLHKTYYNNGLIKNKGEYLNGTKVGIWRDYNNNGDLKNEVKHLFKVDPIDDECPLPILKKKIIIE
;
A
#
# COMPACT_ATOMS: atom_id res chain seq x y z
N LEU A 1 -28.36 -19.81 13.50
CA LEU A 1 -28.24 -18.37 13.82
C LEU A 1 -26.76 -18.01 13.84
N LEU A 2 -26.21 -17.62 12.69
CA LEU A 2 -25.02 -16.78 12.56
C LEU A 2 -25.10 -16.20 11.16
N LEU A 3 -25.79 -15.06 11.09
CA LEU A 3 -26.04 -14.28 9.89
C LEU A 3 -24.73 -13.62 9.48
N CYS A 4 -24.00 -14.19 8.52
CA CYS A 4 -23.03 -13.40 7.77
C CYS A 4 -23.72 -13.01 6.46
N VAL A 5 -24.48 -11.92 6.51
CA VAL A 5 -25.07 -11.26 5.35
C VAL A 5 -23.93 -10.93 4.37
N PRO A 6 -24.05 -11.24 3.07
CA PRO A 6 -22.95 -11.13 2.13
C PRO A 6 -22.61 -9.65 1.96
N LEU A 7 -21.38 -9.28 2.29
CA LEU A 7 -20.90 -7.92 2.17
C LEU A 7 -20.52 -7.66 0.70
N ILE A 8 -21.56 -7.48 -0.12
CA ILE A 8 -21.44 -7.02 -1.50
C ILE A 8 -20.87 -5.60 -1.45
N GLY A 9 -19.55 -5.48 -1.66
CA GLY A 9 -18.88 -4.18 -1.82
C GLY A 9 -17.52 -4.00 -1.16
N LEU A 10 -17.00 -4.94 -0.37
CA LEU A 10 -15.64 -4.81 0.19
C LEU A 10 -14.63 -5.59 -0.62
N GLY A 11 -13.61 -4.90 -1.13
CA GLY A 11 -12.55 -5.51 -1.91
C GLY A 11 -11.90 -6.67 -1.16
N GLN A 12 -11.69 -7.79 -1.85
CA GLN A 12 -11.02 -8.96 -1.29
C GLN A 12 -9.58 -8.58 -0.99
N THR A 13 -9.26 -8.50 0.30
CA THR A 13 -7.90 -8.23 0.76
C THR A 13 -7.26 -9.55 1.15
N GLU A 14 -6.12 -9.86 0.56
CA GLU A 14 -5.41 -11.11 0.74
C GLU A 14 -3.95 -10.84 1.10
N TYR A 15 -3.42 -11.60 2.03
CA TYR A 15 -2.01 -11.54 2.39
C TYR A 15 -1.28 -12.74 1.80
N VAL A 16 -0.31 -12.48 0.93
CA VAL A 16 0.36 -13.49 0.12
C VAL A 16 1.82 -13.62 0.55
N LYS A 17 2.29 -14.87 0.60
CA LYS A 17 3.70 -15.23 0.77
C LYS A 17 4.14 -16.12 -0.37
N GLU A 18 5.28 -15.81 -0.96
CA GLU A 18 5.96 -16.64 -1.95
C GLU A 18 7.27 -17.15 -1.37
N TYR A 19 7.68 -18.35 -1.78
CA TYR A 19 8.85 -19.04 -1.27
C TYR A 19 9.77 -19.46 -2.42
N TYR A 20 11.07 -19.46 -2.14
CA TYR A 20 12.07 -20.12 -3.00
C TYR A 20 11.83 -21.62 -3.05
N GLU A 21 12.44 -22.30 -4.03
CA GLU A 21 12.38 -23.77 -4.17
C GLU A 21 12.87 -24.51 -2.92
N ASN A 22 13.78 -23.90 -2.15
CA ASN A 22 14.29 -24.46 -0.89
C ASN A 22 13.37 -24.17 0.33
N GLY A 23 12.17 -23.62 0.10
CA GLY A 23 11.18 -23.32 1.13
C GLY A 23 11.44 -22.03 1.92
N LYS A 24 12.50 -21.28 1.64
CA LYS A 24 12.75 -19.99 2.30
C LYS A 24 11.84 -18.90 1.74
N LEU A 25 11.46 -17.95 2.59
CA LEU A 25 10.59 -16.83 2.19
C LEU A 25 11.27 -15.98 1.11
N LEU A 26 10.60 -15.81 -0.03
CA LEU A 26 11.05 -15.00 -1.17
C LEU A 26 10.45 -13.60 -1.09
N CYS A 27 9.14 -13.49 -0.94
CA CYS A 27 8.47 -12.21 -0.77
C CYS A 27 7.15 -12.35 -0.01
N GLU A 28 6.68 -11.25 0.56
CA GLU A 28 5.38 -11.18 1.21
C GLU A 28 4.77 -9.78 1.06
N GLY A 29 3.44 -9.71 1.07
CA GLY A 29 2.70 -8.46 1.02
C GLY A 29 1.19 -8.65 0.89
N THR A 30 0.48 -7.53 0.87
CA THR A 30 -0.98 -7.50 0.82
C THR A 30 -1.47 -7.18 -0.59
N TYR A 31 -2.56 -7.81 -1.00
CA TYR A 31 -3.23 -7.59 -2.27
C TYR A 31 -4.67 -7.19 -1.98
N MET A 32 -5.19 -6.20 -2.69
CA MET A 32 -6.60 -5.84 -2.66
C MET A 32 -7.13 -5.93 -4.08
N ASN A 33 -8.14 -6.78 -4.29
CA ASN A 33 -8.71 -7.06 -5.62
C ASN A 33 -7.64 -7.45 -6.65
N GLY A 34 -6.69 -8.31 -6.26
CA GLY A 34 -5.59 -8.77 -7.11
C GLY A 34 -4.46 -7.74 -7.33
N GLN A 35 -4.55 -6.53 -6.79
CA GLN A 35 -3.51 -5.50 -6.92
C GLN A 35 -2.72 -5.37 -5.62
N LYS A 36 -1.39 -5.22 -5.73
CA LYS A 36 -0.52 -4.97 -4.57
C LYS A 36 -0.96 -3.71 -3.83
N THR A 37 -1.07 -3.83 -2.51
CA THR A 37 -1.39 -2.72 -1.61
C THR A 37 -0.64 -2.87 -0.29
N GLY A 38 -0.37 -1.76 0.39
CA GLY A 38 0.36 -1.74 1.65
C GLY A 38 1.81 -2.24 1.54
N LEU A 39 2.36 -2.64 2.68
CA LEU A 39 3.76 -3.00 2.81
C LEU A 39 4.10 -4.30 2.07
N HIS A 40 5.13 -4.24 1.25
CA HIS A 40 5.75 -5.40 0.60
C HIS A 40 7.21 -5.52 1.01
N LYS A 41 7.66 -6.77 1.12
CA LYS A 41 9.05 -7.11 1.39
C LYS A 41 9.48 -8.23 0.45
N THR A 42 10.67 -8.09 -0.10
CA THR A 42 11.38 -9.17 -0.80
C THR A 42 12.62 -9.52 0.00
N TYR A 43 12.98 -10.79 0.02
CA TYR A 43 14.10 -11.32 0.78
C TYR A 43 15.15 -11.91 -0.16
N TYR A 44 16.39 -11.99 0.31
CA TYR A 44 17.44 -12.81 -0.27
C TYR A 44 17.30 -14.25 0.22
N ASN A 45 17.97 -15.20 -0.46
CA ASN A 45 17.97 -16.61 -0.07
C ASN A 45 18.64 -16.89 1.30
N ASN A 46 19.34 -15.91 1.88
CA ASN A 46 19.85 -15.97 3.25
C ASN A 46 18.84 -15.47 4.30
N GLY A 47 17.64 -15.04 3.87
CA GLY A 47 16.58 -14.53 4.74
C GLY A 47 16.66 -13.03 5.04
N LEU A 48 17.72 -12.33 4.61
CA LEU A 48 17.83 -10.89 4.79
C LEU A 48 16.92 -10.15 3.81
N ILE A 49 16.40 -8.99 4.22
CA ILE A 49 15.56 -8.16 3.35
C ILE A 49 16.38 -7.69 2.17
N LYS A 50 15.88 -7.91 0.96
CA LYS A 50 16.41 -7.41 -0.30
C LYS A 50 15.83 -6.04 -0.63
N ASN A 51 14.53 -5.89 -0.49
CA ASN A 51 13.87 -4.59 -0.60
C ASN A 51 12.56 -4.56 0.19
N LYS A 52 12.14 -3.35 0.56
CA LYS A 52 10.83 -3.11 1.17
C LYS A 52 10.30 -1.74 0.81
N GLY A 53 8.99 -1.64 0.75
CA GLY A 53 8.27 -0.39 0.52
C GLY A 53 6.79 -0.64 0.41
N GLU A 54 6.04 0.41 0.11
CA GLU A 54 4.59 0.34 0.05
C GLU A 54 4.09 0.39 -1.38
N TYR A 55 2.98 -0.29 -1.62
CA TYR A 55 2.19 -0.19 -2.82
C TYR A 55 0.83 0.44 -2.52
N LEU A 56 0.29 1.19 -3.47
CA LEU A 56 -1.09 1.65 -3.49
C LEU A 56 -1.63 1.35 -4.89
N ASN A 57 -2.64 0.48 -4.97
CA ASN A 57 -3.26 0.05 -6.24
C ASN A 57 -2.23 -0.37 -7.30
N GLY A 58 -1.32 -1.27 -6.92
CA GLY A 58 -0.26 -1.77 -7.80
C GLY A 58 0.92 -0.82 -8.02
N THR A 59 0.85 0.44 -7.56
CA THR A 59 1.89 1.46 -7.77
C THR A 59 2.76 1.63 -6.54
N LYS A 60 4.09 1.71 -6.70
CA LYS A 60 5.02 1.98 -5.59
C LYS A 60 4.77 3.39 -5.03
N VAL A 61 4.62 3.50 -3.72
CA VAL A 61 4.46 4.77 -3.01
C VAL A 61 5.36 4.83 -1.79
N GLY A 62 5.59 6.04 -1.28
CA GLY A 62 6.36 6.26 -0.07
C GLY A 62 7.84 5.94 -0.26
N ILE A 63 8.50 5.51 0.81
CA ILE A 63 9.94 5.26 0.81
C ILE A 63 10.19 3.79 0.48
N TRP A 64 10.91 3.56 -0.62
CA TRP A 64 11.43 2.27 -1.01
C TRP A 64 12.90 2.17 -0.63
N ARG A 65 13.26 1.06 0.03
CA ARG A 65 14.63 0.78 0.45
C ARG A 65 15.10 -0.51 -0.17
N ASP A 66 16.27 -0.47 -0.78
CA ASP A 66 16.98 -1.64 -1.31
C ASP A 66 18.23 -1.87 -0.46
N TYR A 67 18.48 -3.13 -0.13
CA TYR A 67 19.59 -3.56 0.70
C TYR A 67 20.49 -4.52 -0.08
N ASN A 68 21.74 -4.68 0.34
CA ASN A 68 22.62 -5.72 -0.17
C ASN A 68 22.38 -7.05 0.57
N ASN A 69 23.07 -8.11 0.15
CA ASN A 69 22.99 -9.44 0.78
C ASN A 69 23.63 -9.52 2.17
N ASN A 70 24.25 -8.46 2.69
CA ASN A 70 24.73 -8.33 4.05
C ASN A 70 23.74 -7.57 4.96
N GLY A 71 22.68 -6.98 4.37
CA GLY A 71 21.70 -6.17 5.08
C GLY A 71 21.98 -4.67 5.10
N ASP A 72 23.06 -4.21 4.44
CA ASP A 72 23.38 -2.78 4.36
C ASP A 72 22.47 -2.08 3.33
N LEU A 73 22.02 -0.88 3.68
CA LEU A 73 21.21 -0.05 2.78
C LEU A 73 22.04 0.35 1.55
N LYS A 74 21.57 0.00 0.35
CA LYS A 74 22.18 0.41 -0.91
C LYS A 74 21.53 1.66 -1.49
N ASN A 75 20.20 1.76 -1.35
CA ASN A 75 19.43 2.80 -2.00
C ASN A 75 18.16 3.10 -1.21
N GLU A 76 17.76 4.37 -1.24
CA GLU A 76 16.48 4.84 -0.70
C GLU A 76 15.85 5.80 -1.71
N VAL A 77 14.65 5.48 -2.20
CA VAL A 77 13.93 6.29 -3.18
C VAL A 77 12.54 6.61 -2.66
N LYS A 78 12.18 7.89 -2.68
CA LYS A 78 10.82 8.34 -2.34
C LYS A 78 9.97 8.41 -3.60
N HIS A 79 8.98 7.53 -3.68
CA HIS A 79 7.95 7.55 -4.71
C HIS A 79 6.79 8.43 -4.23
N LEU A 80 6.66 9.60 -4.86
CA LEU A 80 5.54 10.51 -4.59
C LEU A 80 4.30 9.99 -5.32
N PHE A 81 3.22 9.79 -4.57
CA PHE A 81 1.90 9.59 -5.17
C PHE A 81 1.45 10.94 -5.73
N LYS A 82 1.41 11.06 -7.06
CA LYS A 82 0.78 12.20 -7.71
C LYS A 82 -0.72 11.93 -7.66
N VAL A 83 -1.40 12.59 -6.73
CA VAL A 83 -2.84 12.77 -6.85
C VAL A 83 -2.97 13.76 -8.00
N ASP A 84 -3.45 13.30 -9.16
CA ASP A 84 -3.93 14.24 -10.16
C ASP A 84 -4.93 15.14 -9.43
N PRO A 85 -4.85 16.48 -9.58
CA PRO A 85 -5.80 17.38 -8.94
C PRO A 85 -7.19 16.83 -9.25
N ILE A 86 -7.84 16.29 -8.22
CA ILE A 86 -9.25 15.94 -8.29
C ILE A 86 -9.88 17.25 -8.73
N ASP A 87 -10.61 17.23 -9.85
CA ASP A 87 -11.37 18.40 -10.30
C ASP A 87 -12.06 18.98 -9.06
N ASP A 88 -11.57 20.14 -8.61
CA ASP A 88 -11.98 20.84 -7.38
C ASP A 88 -13.40 21.42 -7.52
N GLU A 89 -14.28 20.74 -8.28
CA GLU A 89 -15.72 20.90 -8.16
C GLU A 89 -16.23 19.96 -7.07
N CYS A 90 -15.86 20.29 -5.83
CA CYS A 90 -16.82 20.14 -4.76
C CYS A 90 -17.72 21.38 -4.85
N PRO A 91 -18.95 21.30 -5.39
CA PRO A 91 -19.90 22.38 -5.21
C PRO A 91 -20.25 22.41 -3.72
N LEU A 92 -19.47 23.16 -2.94
CA LEU A 92 -19.80 23.48 -1.56
C LEU A 92 -21.17 24.16 -1.58
N PRO A 93 -22.20 23.63 -0.90
CA PRO A 93 -23.42 24.39 -0.66
C PRO A 93 -23.03 25.63 0.16
N ILE A 94 -23.29 26.79 -0.43
CA ILE A 94 -23.07 28.10 0.15
C ILE A 94 -23.85 28.18 1.46
N LEU A 95 -23.19 28.01 2.61
CA LEU A 95 -23.72 28.47 3.88
C LEU A 95 -22.88 29.67 4.34
N LYS A 96 -23.23 30.84 3.81
CA LYS A 96 -22.87 32.14 4.42
C LYS A 96 -23.43 32.14 5.84
N LYS A 97 -22.63 31.74 6.83
CA LYS A 97 -22.97 31.98 8.23
C LYS A 97 -22.74 33.46 8.50
N LYS A 98 -23.85 34.19 8.38
CA LYS A 98 -24.11 35.54 8.89
C LYS A 98 -23.50 35.68 10.29
N ILE A 99 -22.38 36.38 10.40
CA ILE A 99 -21.93 36.94 11.68
C ILE A 99 -22.69 38.26 11.82
N ILE A 100 -23.72 38.24 12.67
CA ILE A 100 -24.28 39.45 13.27
C ILE A 100 -23.32 39.79 14.40
N ILE A 101 -22.74 40.99 14.36
CA ILE A 101 -22.10 41.60 15.52
C ILE A 101 -23.09 42.68 15.97
N GLU A 102 -23.55 42.58 17.22
CA GLU A 102 -24.30 43.64 17.92
C GLU A 102 -23.39 44.85 18.19
#